data_AF-A0A7C2C3H8-F1
#
_entry.id   AF-A0A7C2C3H8-F1
#
_cell.length_a   1.000
_cell.length_b   1.000
_cell.length_c   1.000
_cell.angle_alpha   90.00
_cell.angle_beta   90.00
_cell.angle_gamma   90.00
#
_symmetry.space_group_name_H-M   'P 1'
#
loop_
_entity.id
_entity.type
_entity.pdbx_description
1 polymer ?
#
loop_
_entity_poly.entity_id
_entity_poly.type
_entity_poly.pdbx_seq_one_letter_code
_entity_poly.pdbx_strand_id
1 'polypeptide(L)'
;MRRTEWVLDRTEATSERGMVAAKHELAAEAGAQVLEAGGNAVDAAVATAFTVGVVEPFMNGIGGGGLMLIYLADRRQTIAIDFAMAAPRAARPDMYKLLDATSPSMFGWRAVRDDANIHGPLSIAVPGTVAGLALAVERYGTIPLRELVQPAIRYARQGFPVSWHTSLEIAQDLELLNRYPSTRAIFTRGGLPWPVLTGLEQTMLVQAGLARSLEEIAERGPDVFYRGELGQDGPEGLEGSAVQEGQAHPEENLVFSKNQRLGAPSQEGPDNGNRRRGVA
;
A
#
# COMPACT_ATOMS: atom_id res chain seq x y z
N MET A 1 7.82 14.24 -52.60
CA MET A 1 7.01 14.04 -51.38
C MET A 1 7.97 13.82 -50.23
N ARG A 2 8.00 14.70 -49.22
CA ARG A 2 8.73 14.44 -47.97
C ARG A 2 7.77 13.65 -47.07
N ARG A 3 8.17 12.45 -46.65
CA ARG A 3 7.40 11.61 -45.74
C ARG A 3 8.12 11.64 -44.39
N THR A 4 7.39 11.85 -43.32
CA THR A 4 7.91 11.68 -41.96
C THR A 4 8.11 10.19 -41.71
N GLU A 5 9.30 9.80 -41.26
CA GLU A 5 9.58 8.46 -40.73
C GLU A 5 9.67 8.51 -39.21
N TRP A 6 8.95 7.61 -38.55
CA TRP A 6 9.08 7.41 -37.10
C TRP A 6 10.21 6.41 -36.86
N VAL A 7 11.30 6.87 -36.26
CA VAL A 7 12.34 5.99 -35.72
C VAL A 7 11.94 5.67 -34.29
N LEU A 8 11.44 4.46 -34.08
CA LEU A 8 11.12 3.94 -32.75
C LEU A 8 12.36 3.23 -32.22
N ASP A 9 13.07 3.87 -31.30
CA ASP A 9 14.16 3.28 -30.55
C ASP A 9 13.77 3.12 -29.07
N ARG A 10 14.35 2.13 -28.40
CA ARG A 10 14.21 1.93 -26.95
C ARG A 10 15.59 2.00 -26.33
N THR A 11 15.87 3.11 -25.67
CA THR A 11 17.09 3.26 -24.88
C THR A 11 16.91 2.63 -23.52
N GLU A 12 17.85 1.77 -23.13
CA GLU A 12 17.93 1.25 -21.76
C GLU A 12 18.22 2.41 -20.79
N ALA A 13 17.48 2.47 -19.69
CA ALA A 13 17.82 3.35 -18.59
C ALA A 13 19.04 2.76 -17.86
N THR A 14 20.10 3.54 -17.71
CA THR A 14 21.34 3.10 -17.04
C THR A 14 21.70 4.06 -15.90
N SER A 15 22.33 3.54 -14.85
CA SER A 15 22.80 4.31 -13.70
C SER A 15 24.01 3.60 -13.08
N GLU A 16 25.05 4.36 -12.73
CA GLU A 16 26.25 3.82 -12.07
C GLU A 16 26.09 3.64 -10.56
N ARG A 17 25.01 4.16 -9.96
CA ARG A 17 24.80 4.19 -8.51
C ARG A 17 23.59 3.37 -8.10
N GLY A 18 22.40 3.93 -8.27
CA GLY A 18 21.13 3.30 -7.91
C GLY A 18 20.06 3.59 -8.95
N MET A 19 19.02 2.76 -8.96
CA MET A 19 17.91 2.87 -9.90
C MET A 19 16.62 2.50 -9.20
N VAL A 20 15.55 3.24 -9.49
CA VAL A 20 14.19 2.94 -9.07
C VAL A 20 13.32 2.85 -10.31
N ALA A 21 12.60 1.74 -10.44
CA ALA A 21 11.60 1.56 -11.47
C ALA A 21 10.22 1.47 -10.81
N ALA A 22 9.29 2.32 -11.24
CA ALA A 22 7.91 2.32 -10.79
C ALA A 22 7.00 2.66 -11.98
N LYS A 23 5.71 2.31 -11.89
CA LYS A 23 4.74 2.58 -12.95
C LYS A 23 4.50 4.07 -13.17
N HIS A 24 4.57 4.87 -12.10
CA HIS A 24 4.42 6.33 -12.15
C HIS A 24 5.77 7.03 -11.97
N GLU A 25 6.08 7.99 -12.84
CA GLU A 25 7.37 8.71 -12.84
C GLU A 25 7.67 9.41 -11.50
N LEU A 26 6.71 10.15 -10.94
CA LEU A 26 6.84 10.83 -9.64
C LEU A 26 7.13 9.87 -8.48
N ALA A 27 6.66 8.62 -8.55
CA ALA A 27 6.95 7.61 -7.53
C ALA A 27 8.36 7.03 -7.69
N ALA A 28 8.81 6.82 -8.92
CA ALA A 28 10.19 6.43 -9.21
C ALA A 28 11.17 7.55 -8.79
N GLU A 29 10.83 8.80 -9.09
CA GLU A 29 11.60 9.98 -8.71
C GLU A 29 11.71 10.11 -7.18
N ALA A 30 10.61 9.93 -6.44
CA ALA A 30 10.64 9.97 -4.98
C ALA A 30 11.63 8.94 -4.38
N GLY A 31 11.64 7.71 -4.90
CA GLY A 31 12.61 6.70 -4.47
C GLY A 31 14.04 7.03 -4.91
N ALA A 32 14.22 7.54 -6.12
CA ALA A 32 15.54 7.93 -6.62
C ALA A 32 16.15 9.08 -5.80
N GLN A 33 15.34 10.07 -5.39
CA GLN A 33 15.76 11.15 -4.49
C GLN A 33 16.20 10.61 -3.12
N VAL A 34 15.55 9.54 -2.62
CA VAL A 34 15.98 8.88 -1.38
C VAL A 34 17.33 8.19 -1.55
N LEU A 35 17.56 7.49 -2.66
CA LEU A 35 18.88 6.91 -2.96
C LEU A 35 19.96 7.99 -3.10
N GLU A 36 19.63 9.10 -3.75
CA GLU A 36 20.56 10.24 -3.90
C GLU A 36 20.90 10.90 -2.56
N ALA A 37 19.93 10.95 -1.64
CA ALA A 37 20.11 11.43 -0.27
C ALA A 37 20.85 10.45 0.65
N GLY A 38 21.28 9.28 0.14
CA GLY A 38 22.04 8.28 0.88
C GLY A 38 21.20 7.22 1.60
N GLY A 39 19.89 7.17 1.36
CA GLY A 39 19.04 6.08 1.81
C GLY A 39 19.35 4.78 1.07
N ASN A 40 18.96 3.65 1.66
CA ASN A 40 19.17 2.34 1.05
C ASN A 40 17.99 1.94 0.13
N ALA A 41 18.07 0.75 -0.46
CA ALA A 41 17.04 0.22 -1.35
C ALA A 41 15.66 0.05 -0.66
N VAL A 42 15.63 -0.25 0.64
CA VAL A 42 14.38 -0.38 1.42
C VAL A 42 13.77 0.99 1.66
N ASP A 43 14.58 1.98 2.05
CA ASP A 43 14.13 3.37 2.23
C ASP A 43 13.50 3.91 0.92
N ALA A 44 14.20 3.71 -0.20
CA ALA A 44 13.74 4.12 -1.52
C ALA A 44 12.44 3.41 -1.93
N ALA A 45 12.35 2.09 -1.71
CA ALA A 45 11.14 1.32 -2.01
C ALA A 45 9.94 1.79 -1.18
N VAL A 46 10.13 2.11 0.10
CA VAL A 46 9.06 2.60 0.98
C VAL A 46 8.58 3.99 0.55
N ALA A 47 9.49 4.92 0.25
CA ALA A 47 9.11 6.24 -0.27
C ALA A 47 8.36 6.15 -1.61
N THR A 48 8.81 5.28 -2.51
CA THR A 48 8.12 4.98 -3.77
C THR A 48 6.72 4.40 -3.52
N ALA A 49 6.58 3.44 -2.60
CA ALA A 49 5.31 2.78 -2.30
C ALA A 49 4.25 3.74 -1.72
N PHE A 50 4.64 4.62 -0.79
CA PHE A 50 3.73 5.66 -0.30
C PHE A 50 3.37 6.67 -1.40
N THR A 51 4.34 7.06 -2.23
CA THR A 51 4.11 8.04 -3.30
C THR A 51 3.20 7.49 -4.39
N VAL A 52 3.41 6.26 -4.85
CA VAL A 52 2.55 5.62 -5.86
C VAL A 52 1.12 5.43 -5.36
N GLY A 53 0.93 5.19 -4.05
CA GLY A 53 -0.39 5.18 -3.42
C GLY A 53 -1.16 6.50 -3.50
N VAL A 54 -0.48 7.61 -3.81
CA VAL A 54 -1.10 8.93 -4.05
C VAL A 54 -1.28 9.19 -5.53
N VAL A 55 -0.22 9.03 -6.32
CA VAL A 55 -0.22 9.43 -7.74
C VAL A 55 -0.87 8.40 -8.66
N GLU A 56 -1.09 7.18 -8.16
CA GLU A 56 -1.74 6.08 -8.88
C GLU A 56 -2.79 5.35 -8.00
N PRO A 57 -3.90 6.02 -7.64
CA PRO A 57 -4.80 5.58 -6.59
C PRO A 57 -5.75 4.42 -6.96
N PHE A 58 -5.75 3.98 -8.23
CA PHE A 58 -6.66 2.95 -8.74
C PHE A 58 -6.13 1.51 -8.54
N MET A 59 -4.85 1.34 -8.16
CA MET A 59 -4.25 0.02 -7.87
C MET A 59 -3.44 -0.01 -6.57
N ASN A 60 -3.18 1.14 -5.96
CA ASN A 60 -2.22 1.28 -4.87
C ASN A 60 -2.82 2.15 -3.76
N GLY A 61 -2.45 1.89 -2.50
CA GLY A 61 -2.83 2.75 -1.40
C GLY A 61 -2.62 2.14 -0.02
N ILE A 62 -2.75 3.01 0.99
CA ILE A 62 -2.64 2.63 2.41
C ILE A 62 -3.77 1.69 2.87
N GLY A 63 -4.89 1.67 2.14
CA GLY A 63 -6.02 0.77 2.38
C GLY A 63 -5.89 -0.64 1.78
N GLY A 64 -4.75 -0.97 1.17
CA GLY A 64 -4.50 -2.27 0.54
C GLY A 64 -3.53 -3.17 1.31
N GLY A 65 -2.85 -4.05 0.59
CA GLY A 65 -1.76 -4.90 1.10
C GLY A 65 -0.79 -5.27 -0.01
N GLY A 66 0.22 -6.08 0.30
CA GLY A 66 1.24 -6.46 -0.68
C GLY A 66 2.32 -7.38 -0.13
N LEU A 67 3.40 -7.51 -0.88
CA LEU A 67 4.57 -8.31 -0.56
C LEU A 67 5.83 -7.51 -0.92
N MET A 68 6.84 -7.55 -0.07
CA MET A 68 8.16 -6.98 -0.35
C MET A 68 9.22 -8.08 -0.27
N LEU A 69 10.04 -8.20 -1.31
CA LEU A 69 11.23 -9.04 -1.31
C LEU A 69 12.46 -8.15 -1.17
N ILE A 70 13.30 -8.45 -0.20
CA ILE A 70 14.51 -7.69 0.12
C ILE A 70 15.69 -8.64 0.00
N TYR A 71 16.67 -8.29 -0.83
CA TYR A 71 17.95 -8.97 -0.85
C TYR A 71 19.00 -8.13 -0.11
N LEU A 72 19.44 -8.65 1.04
CA LEU A 72 20.48 -8.05 1.87
C LEU A 72 21.84 -8.55 1.39
N ALA A 73 22.53 -7.72 0.61
CA ALA A 73 23.78 -8.09 -0.06
C ALA A 73 24.94 -8.38 0.92
N ASP A 74 24.99 -7.66 2.04
CA ASP A 74 25.97 -7.84 3.12
C ASP A 74 25.87 -9.24 3.76
N ARG A 75 24.65 -9.77 3.88
CA ARG A 75 24.35 -11.08 4.48
C ARG A 75 24.11 -12.18 3.46
N ARG A 76 24.03 -11.83 2.16
CA ARG A 76 23.62 -12.72 1.07
C ARG A 76 22.30 -13.42 1.36
N GLN A 77 21.34 -12.66 1.89
CA GLN A 77 20.09 -13.18 2.42
C GLN A 77 18.89 -12.56 1.70
N THR A 78 17.88 -13.37 1.38
CA THR A 78 16.59 -12.90 0.88
C THR A 78 15.53 -12.97 1.97
N ILE A 79 14.90 -11.84 2.23
CA ILE A 79 13.78 -11.67 3.16
C ILE A 79 12.50 -11.42 2.36
N ALA A 80 11.40 -11.98 2.82
CA ALA A 80 10.06 -11.66 2.36
C ALA A 80 9.26 -11.04 3.51
N ILE A 81 8.70 -9.87 3.27
CA ILE A 81 7.71 -9.26 4.16
C ILE A 81 6.36 -9.36 3.46
N ASP A 82 5.53 -10.28 3.94
CA ASP A 82 4.15 -10.43 3.50
C ASP A 82 3.26 -9.54 4.37
N PHE A 83 2.62 -8.58 3.71
CA PHE A 83 1.64 -7.68 4.29
C PHE A 83 0.37 -7.69 3.43
N ALA A 84 -0.01 -8.87 2.95
CA ALA A 84 -1.29 -9.11 2.32
C ALA A 84 -2.44 -8.73 3.27
N MET A 85 -3.59 -8.44 2.69
CA MET A 85 -4.78 -8.12 3.47
C MET A 85 -5.32 -9.37 4.17
N ALA A 86 -5.82 -9.20 5.39
CA ALA A 86 -6.40 -10.30 6.16
C ALA A 86 -7.92 -10.18 6.24
N ALA A 87 -8.63 -11.31 6.22
CA ALA A 87 -10.05 -11.30 6.54
C ALA A 87 -10.26 -10.78 7.97
N PRO A 88 -11.23 -9.88 8.21
CA PRO A 88 -11.51 -9.39 9.56
C PRO A 88 -11.86 -10.52 10.51
N ARG A 89 -11.60 -10.36 11.82
CA ARG A 89 -11.88 -11.40 12.83
C ARG A 89 -13.35 -11.84 12.86
N ALA A 90 -14.26 -10.94 12.50
CA ALA A 90 -15.69 -11.21 12.46
C ALA A 90 -16.16 -11.94 11.19
N ALA A 91 -15.27 -12.12 10.20
CA ALA A 91 -15.59 -12.79 8.94
C ALA A 91 -16.02 -14.23 9.18
N ARG A 92 -17.04 -14.68 8.43
CA ARG A 92 -17.58 -16.03 8.49
C ARG A 92 -17.73 -16.58 7.07
N PRO A 93 -17.56 -17.90 6.84
CA PRO A 93 -17.73 -18.50 5.53
C PRO A 93 -19.09 -18.22 4.87
N ASP A 94 -20.13 -17.99 5.67
CA ASP A 94 -21.51 -17.75 5.26
C ASP A 94 -21.92 -16.26 5.29
N MET A 95 -20.97 -15.33 5.46
CA MET A 95 -21.29 -13.89 5.57
C MET A 95 -21.85 -13.28 4.28
N TYR A 96 -21.67 -13.95 3.14
CA TYR A 96 -22.19 -13.52 1.84
C TYR A 96 -23.31 -14.42 1.35
N LYS A 97 -24.43 -13.80 0.93
CA LYS A 97 -25.51 -14.52 0.28
C LYS A 97 -25.19 -14.72 -1.20
N LEU A 98 -24.71 -15.92 -1.53
CA LEU A 98 -24.40 -16.33 -2.90
C LEU A 98 -25.67 -16.49 -3.74
N LEU A 99 -25.59 -16.10 -5.00
CA LEU A 99 -26.64 -16.28 -6.01
C LEU A 99 -26.28 -17.44 -6.95
N ASP A 100 -27.27 -17.91 -7.70
CA ASP A 100 -27.09 -18.91 -8.77
C ASP A 100 -26.81 -18.20 -10.10
N ALA A 101 -25.73 -17.42 -10.10
CA ALA A 101 -25.23 -16.67 -11.25
C ALA A 101 -23.73 -16.43 -11.07
N THR A 102 -23.02 -16.15 -12.16
CA THR A 102 -21.62 -15.74 -12.13
C THR A 102 -21.55 -14.22 -12.10
N SER A 103 -20.66 -13.68 -11.27
CA SER A 103 -20.34 -12.24 -11.24
C SER A 103 -19.76 -11.82 -12.60
N PRO A 104 -20.13 -10.63 -13.12
CA PRO A 104 -19.52 -10.09 -14.33
C PRO A 104 -18.07 -9.60 -14.10
N SER A 105 -17.53 -9.72 -12.88
CA SER A 105 -16.15 -9.36 -12.55
C SER A 105 -15.11 -10.27 -13.23
N MET A 106 -13.87 -9.78 -13.31
CA MET A 106 -12.75 -10.41 -14.01
C MET A 106 -12.45 -11.86 -13.57
N PHE A 107 -12.80 -12.24 -12.34
CA PHE A 107 -12.40 -13.50 -11.74
C PHE A 107 -13.46 -14.62 -11.80
N GLY A 108 -14.62 -14.37 -12.42
CA GLY A 108 -15.64 -15.39 -12.66
C GLY A 108 -16.21 -16.04 -11.38
N TRP A 109 -16.20 -15.31 -10.26
CA TRP A 109 -16.75 -15.80 -8.99
C TRP A 109 -18.27 -15.90 -9.04
N ARG A 110 -18.86 -16.65 -8.10
CA ARG A 110 -20.32 -16.63 -7.92
C ARG A 110 -20.77 -15.22 -7.53
N ALA A 111 -21.88 -14.78 -8.13
CA ALA A 111 -22.48 -13.50 -7.80
C ALA A 111 -22.94 -13.48 -6.34
N VAL A 112 -22.81 -12.32 -5.69
CA VAL A 112 -23.23 -12.07 -4.31
C VAL A 112 -24.39 -11.09 -4.35
N ARG A 113 -25.39 -11.29 -3.48
CA ARG A 113 -26.50 -10.35 -3.34
C ARG A 113 -25.98 -8.93 -3.08
N ASP A 114 -26.51 -7.98 -3.84
CA ASP A 114 -26.20 -6.55 -3.78
C ASP A 114 -24.71 -6.22 -4.00
N ASP A 115 -23.95 -7.17 -4.56
CA ASP A 115 -22.49 -7.11 -4.70
C ASP A 115 -21.78 -6.72 -3.39
N ALA A 116 -22.26 -7.24 -2.25
CA ALA A 116 -21.76 -6.91 -0.93
C ALA A 116 -20.26 -7.26 -0.70
N ASN A 117 -19.68 -8.10 -1.56
CA ASN A 117 -18.25 -8.42 -1.59
C ASN A 117 -17.41 -7.42 -2.41
N ILE A 118 -18.05 -6.47 -3.10
CA ILE A 118 -17.43 -5.42 -3.90
C ILE A 118 -17.77 -4.04 -3.29
N HIS A 119 -19.00 -3.88 -2.80
CA HIS A 119 -19.53 -2.61 -2.30
C HIS A 119 -19.75 -2.60 -0.79
N GLY A 120 -19.44 -1.45 -0.20
CA GLY A 120 -19.72 -1.17 1.21
C GLY A 120 -18.69 -1.81 2.17
N PRO A 121 -18.90 -1.70 3.48
CA PRO A 121 -17.89 -2.05 4.47
C PRO A 121 -17.54 -3.55 4.51
N LEU A 122 -18.46 -4.42 4.07
CA LEU A 122 -18.20 -5.86 4.06
C LEU A 122 -17.13 -6.26 3.03
N SER A 123 -16.95 -5.48 1.97
CA SER A 123 -15.94 -5.78 0.93
C SER A 123 -14.50 -5.46 1.36
N ILE A 124 -14.31 -4.87 2.55
CA ILE A 124 -13.01 -4.41 3.03
C ILE A 124 -12.34 -5.50 3.87
N ALA A 125 -11.16 -5.93 3.42
CA ALA A 125 -10.23 -6.72 4.23
C ALA A 125 -9.34 -5.79 5.08
N VAL A 126 -8.73 -6.30 6.16
CA VAL A 126 -7.84 -5.52 7.02
C VAL A 126 -6.58 -5.14 6.23
N PRO A 127 -6.28 -3.84 6.03
CA PRO A 127 -5.14 -3.42 5.23
C PRO A 127 -3.78 -3.75 5.86
N GLY A 128 -2.82 -4.17 5.04
CA GLY A 128 -1.46 -4.51 5.47
C GLY A 128 -0.38 -3.49 5.11
N THR A 129 -0.62 -2.61 4.11
CA THR A 129 0.42 -1.73 3.52
C THR A 129 1.18 -0.91 4.56
N VAL A 130 0.49 -0.17 5.44
CA VAL A 130 1.13 0.73 6.41
C VAL A 130 2.01 -0.05 7.38
N ALA A 131 1.49 -1.15 7.94
CA ALA A 131 2.25 -2.01 8.86
C ALA A 131 3.45 -2.69 8.19
N GLY A 132 3.27 -3.20 6.96
CA GLY A 132 4.34 -3.88 6.23
C GLY A 132 5.49 -2.96 5.86
N LEU A 133 5.18 -1.76 5.33
CA LEU A 133 6.19 -0.77 4.99
C LEU A 133 6.88 -0.21 6.23
N ALA A 134 6.15 0.03 7.32
CA ALA A 134 6.76 0.46 8.58
C ALA A 134 7.71 -0.59 9.17
N LEU A 135 7.33 -1.86 9.13
CA LEU A 135 8.21 -2.97 9.55
C LEU A 135 9.48 -3.03 8.70
N ALA A 136 9.37 -2.84 7.39
CA ALA A 136 10.52 -2.81 6.49
C ALA A 136 11.51 -1.69 6.88
N VAL A 137 11.01 -0.49 7.16
CA VAL A 137 11.84 0.64 7.65
C VAL A 137 12.46 0.31 9.01
N GLU A 138 11.67 -0.20 9.96
CA GLU A 138 12.15 -0.51 11.31
C GLU A 138 13.30 -1.54 11.29
N ARG A 139 13.17 -2.58 10.47
CA ARG A 139 14.14 -3.69 10.43
C ARG A 139 15.32 -3.43 9.51
N TYR A 140 15.07 -2.78 8.38
CA TYR A 140 15.99 -2.75 7.24
C TYR A 140 16.20 -1.35 6.64
N GLY A 141 15.47 -0.33 7.11
CA GLY A 141 15.65 1.05 6.68
C GLY A 141 16.80 1.75 7.39
N THR A 142 17.18 2.92 6.87
CA THR A 142 18.14 3.84 7.47
C THR A 142 17.59 5.25 7.65
N ILE A 143 16.44 5.55 7.04
CA ILE A 143 15.78 6.85 7.13
C ILE A 143 14.46 6.70 7.91
N PRO A 144 14.12 7.62 8.83
CA PRO A 144 12.87 7.57 9.56
C PRO A 144 11.64 7.58 8.63
N LEU A 145 10.64 6.75 8.92
CA LEU A 145 9.39 6.65 8.15
C LEU A 145 8.74 8.02 7.87
N ARG A 146 8.74 8.91 8.87
CA ARG A 146 8.18 10.27 8.76
C ARG A 146 8.78 11.09 7.63
N GLU A 147 10.03 10.83 7.25
CA GLU A 147 10.75 11.51 6.16
C GLU A 147 10.43 10.83 4.82
N LEU A 148 10.37 9.50 4.80
CA LEU A 148 10.03 8.71 3.60
C LEU A 148 8.61 8.93 3.10
N VAL A 149 7.67 9.30 3.98
CA VAL A 149 6.27 9.59 3.63
C VAL A 149 6.09 11.02 3.06
N GLN A 150 7.08 11.92 3.22
CA GLN A 150 6.94 13.33 2.82
C GLN A 150 6.61 13.56 1.34
N PRO A 151 7.22 12.86 0.36
CA PRO A 151 6.85 13.03 -1.04
C PRO A 151 5.35 12.75 -1.29
N ALA A 152 4.82 11.69 -0.69
CA ALA A 152 3.41 11.34 -0.77
C ALA A 152 2.50 12.44 -0.17
N ILE A 153 2.86 12.95 1.02
CA ILE A 153 2.13 14.07 1.66
C ILE A 153 2.10 15.30 0.75
N ARG A 154 3.24 15.67 0.15
CA ARG A 154 3.34 16.82 -0.76
C ARG A 154 2.42 16.65 -1.97
N TYR A 155 2.48 15.53 -2.67
CA TYR A 155 1.62 15.29 -3.84
C TYR A 155 0.14 15.18 -3.47
N ALA A 156 -0.19 14.59 -2.30
CA ALA A 156 -1.59 14.51 -1.86
C ALA A 156 -2.16 15.90 -1.54
N ARG A 157 -1.36 16.79 -0.93
CA ARG A 157 -1.76 18.14 -0.53
C ARG A 157 -1.80 19.13 -1.68
N GLN A 158 -0.70 19.19 -2.45
CA GLN A 158 -0.52 20.18 -3.52
C GLN A 158 -1.17 19.71 -4.83
N GLY A 159 -1.40 18.41 -4.95
CA GLY A 159 -1.87 17.74 -6.14
C GLY A 159 -0.75 17.33 -7.07
N PHE A 160 -1.12 16.51 -8.05
CA PHE A 160 -0.25 16.08 -9.15
C PHE A 160 -1.00 16.17 -10.48
N PRO A 161 -0.30 16.29 -11.61
CA PRO A 161 -0.94 16.42 -12.92
C PRO A 161 -1.77 15.20 -13.27
N VAL A 162 -3.01 15.42 -13.72
CA VAL A 162 -3.86 14.36 -14.27
C VAL A 162 -3.31 13.95 -15.62
N SER A 163 -2.74 12.75 -15.70
CA SER A 163 -2.27 12.18 -16.96
C SER A 163 -3.42 11.65 -17.81
N TRP A 164 -3.13 11.34 -19.08
CA TRP A 164 -4.08 10.63 -19.96
C TRP A 164 -4.51 9.30 -19.34
N HIS A 165 -3.59 8.60 -18.66
CA HIS A 165 -3.85 7.31 -18.04
C HIS A 165 -4.76 7.48 -16.83
N THR A 166 -4.49 8.46 -15.97
CA THR A 166 -5.35 8.79 -14.81
C THR A 166 -6.78 9.12 -15.27
N SER A 167 -6.92 9.92 -16.33
CA SER A 167 -8.23 10.27 -16.89
C SER A 167 -8.97 9.05 -17.45
N LEU A 168 -8.26 8.13 -18.11
CA LEU A 168 -8.81 6.89 -18.63
C LEU A 168 -9.32 5.97 -17.51
N GLU A 169 -8.52 5.75 -16.47
CA GLU A 169 -8.90 4.92 -15.31
C GLU A 169 -10.16 5.47 -14.62
N ILE A 170 -10.20 6.79 -14.37
CA ILE A 170 -11.40 7.46 -13.84
C ILE A 170 -12.62 7.25 -14.74
N ALA A 171 -12.43 7.30 -16.06
CA ALA A 171 -13.52 7.11 -17.01
C ALA A 171 -14.04 5.67 -17.02
N GLN A 172 -13.17 4.67 -16.85
CA GLN A 172 -13.55 3.26 -16.75
C GLN A 172 -14.38 2.99 -15.48
N ASP A 173 -14.00 3.61 -14.36
CA ASP A 173 -14.68 3.43 -13.07
C ASP A 173 -15.72 4.51 -12.75
N LEU A 174 -16.15 5.30 -13.73
CA LEU A 174 -16.95 6.50 -13.49
C LEU A 174 -18.30 6.22 -12.79
N GLU A 175 -18.92 5.08 -13.11
CA GLU A 175 -20.15 4.63 -12.45
C GLU A 175 -19.91 4.37 -10.96
N LEU A 176 -18.85 3.62 -10.63
CA LEU A 176 -18.46 3.32 -9.26
C LEU A 176 -18.08 4.59 -8.49
N LEU A 177 -17.26 5.45 -9.09
CA LEU A 177 -16.81 6.69 -8.46
C LEU A 177 -17.97 7.65 -8.19
N ASN A 178 -18.99 7.69 -9.06
CA ASN A 178 -20.20 8.51 -8.85
C ASN A 178 -21.16 7.93 -7.80
N ARG A 179 -21.10 6.62 -7.54
CA ARG A 179 -21.97 5.95 -6.56
C ARG A 179 -21.75 6.48 -5.15
N TYR A 180 -20.52 6.83 -4.79
CA TYR A 180 -20.18 7.33 -3.45
C TYR A 180 -19.85 8.83 -3.48
N PRO A 181 -20.49 9.67 -2.64
CA PRO A 181 -20.21 11.11 -2.61
C PRO A 181 -18.75 11.45 -2.34
N SER A 182 -18.06 10.66 -1.50
CA SER A 182 -16.65 10.86 -1.14
C SER A 182 -15.71 10.67 -2.33
N THR A 183 -15.87 9.58 -3.09
CA THR A 183 -15.06 9.32 -4.29
C THR A 183 -15.41 10.31 -5.40
N ARG A 184 -16.71 10.61 -5.58
CA ARG A 184 -17.17 11.58 -6.59
C ARG A 184 -16.53 12.95 -6.37
N ALA A 185 -16.44 13.41 -5.13
CA ALA A 185 -15.89 14.72 -4.78
C ALA A 185 -14.38 14.83 -5.08
N ILE A 186 -13.64 13.73 -5.03
CA ILE A 186 -12.17 13.72 -5.21
C ILE A 186 -11.82 13.39 -6.67
N PHE A 187 -12.34 12.29 -7.19
CA PHE A 187 -11.87 11.69 -8.44
C PHE A 187 -12.67 12.10 -9.67
N THR A 188 -13.71 12.94 -9.52
CA THR A 188 -14.51 13.40 -10.66
C THR A 188 -14.68 14.91 -10.67
N ARG A 189 -14.85 15.47 -11.86
CA ARG A 189 -15.27 16.84 -12.10
C ARG A 189 -16.79 16.88 -12.26
N GLY A 190 -17.52 16.97 -11.15
CA GLY A 190 -18.98 17.01 -11.18
C GLY A 190 -19.63 15.71 -11.68
N GLY A 191 -18.92 14.58 -11.55
CA GLY A 191 -19.34 13.28 -12.06
C GLY A 191 -18.85 12.94 -13.47
N LEU A 192 -17.99 13.78 -14.06
CA LEU A 192 -17.25 13.50 -15.28
C LEU A 192 -15.76 13.25 -14.96
N PRO A 193 -15.00 12.56 -15.83
CA PRO A 193 -13.57 12.39 -15.65
C PRO A 193 -12.82 13.72 -15.60
N TRP A 194 -11.70 13.75 -14.88
CA TRP A 194 -10.80 14.91 -14.92
C TRP A 194 -10.15 15.03 -16.32
N PRO A 195 -10.16 16.22 -16.94
CA PRO A 195 -9.46 16.44 -18.21
C PRO A 195 -7.95 16.47 -17.99
N VAL A 196 -7.17 15.99 -18.94
CA VAL A 196 -5.69 15.98 -18.88
C VAL A 196 -5.13 17.42 -18.88
N LEU A 197 -5.69 18.28 -19.72
CA LEU A 197 -5.26 19.67 -19.89
C LEU A 197 -6.48 20.58 -19.96
N THR A 198 -6.45 21.68 -19.21
CA THR A 198 -7.45 22.75 -19.33
C THR A 198 -6.76 24.01 -19.81
N GLY A 199 -6.73 24.22 -21.13
CA GLY A 199 -6.07 25.39 -21.72
C GLY A 199 -4.55 25.28 -21.66
N LEU A 200 -3.89 26.24 -21.02
CA LEU A 200 -2.42 26.28 -20.87
C LEU A 200 -1.92 25.68 -19.56
N GLU A 201 -2.83 25.25 -18.67
CA GLU A 201 -2.50 24.73 -17.34
C GLU A 201 -2.93 23.26 -17.20
N GLN A 202 -2.11 22.48 -16.50
CA GLN A 202 -2.41 21.08 -16.18
C GLN A 202 -3.52 21.00 -15.12
N THR A 203 -4.44 20.06 -15.28
CA THR A 203 -5.40 19.74 -14.22
C THR A 203 -4.65 19.04 -13.09
N MET A 204 -4.79 19.53 -11.86
CA MET A 204 -4.15 18.94 -10.69
C MET A 204 -5.18 18.15 -9.87
N LEU A 205 -4.88 16.88 -9.55
CA LEU A 205 -5.70 16.06 -8.67
C LEU A 205 -5.21 16.19 -7.23
N VAL A 206 -6.04 16.81 -6.36
CA VAL A 206 -5.74 17.04 -4.95
C VAL A 206 -6.48 16.03 -4.08
N GLN A 207 -5.78 15.45 -3.10
CA GLN A 207 -6.31 14.44 -2.16
C GLN A 207 -6.10 14.89 -0.71
N ALA A 208 -6.71 16.01 -0.32
CA ALA A 208 -6.48 16.65 0.98
C ALA A 208 -6.78 15.75 2.18
N GLY A 209 -7.78 14.87 2.10
CA GLY A 209 -8.08 13.89 3.16
C GLY A 209 -6.97 12.84 3.33
N LEU A 210 -6.42 12.35 2.21
CA LEU A 210 -5.29 11.42 2.22
C LEU A 210 -4.02 12.12 2.74
N ALA A 211 -3.79 13.38 2.37
CA ALA A 211 -2.66 14.15 2.88
C ALA A 211 -2.67 14.22 4.41
N ARG A 212 -3.83 14.53 5.03
CA ARG A 212 -3.98 14.53 6.49
C ARG A 212 -3.72 13.14 7.09
N SER A 213 -4.24 12.09 6.46
CA SER A 213 -4.04 10.72 6.95
C SER A 213 -2.55 10.33 6.95
N LEU A 214 -1.82 10.71 5.89
CA LEU A 214 -0.38 10.47 5.77
C LEU A 214 0.43 11.32 6.76
N GLU A 215 -0.01 12.55 7.07
CA GLU A 215 0.59 13.36 8.14
C GLU A 215 0.46 12.71 9.51
N GLU A 216 -0.74 12.24 9.86
CA GLU A 216 -0.95 11.53 11.13
C GLU A 216 -0.04 10.30 11.24
N ILE A 217 0.10 9.51 10.15
CA ILE A 217 1.02 8.36 10.10
C ILE A 217 2.48 8.81 10.27
N ALA A 218 2.88 9.90 9.64
CA ALA A 218 4.25 10.43 9.75
C ALA A 218 4.56 10.95 11.16
N GLU A 219 3.60 11.60 11.82
CA GLU A 219 3.78 12.24 13.13
C GLU A 219 3.65 11.25 14.29
N ARG A 220 2.68 10.33 14.21
CA ARG A 220 2.28 9.45 15.32
C ARG A 220 2.67 7.99 15.10
N GLY A 221 3.20 7.66 13.93
CA GLY A 221 3.61 6.31 13.55
C GLY A 221 2.46 5.47 12.97
N PRO A 222 2.77 4.25 12.51
CA PRO A 222 1.82 3.38 11.78
C PRO A 222 0.60 2.97 12.61
N ASP A 223 0.72 2.92 13.93
CA ASP A 223 -0.35 2.48 14.84
C ASP A 223 -1.59 3.37 14.76
N VAL A 224 -1.45 4.65 14.39
CA VAL A 224 -2.61 5.56 14.26
C VAL A 224 -3.59 5.08 13.19
N PHE A 225 -3.11 4.41 12.15
CA PHE A 225 -3.93 3.85 11.08
C PHE A 225 -4.79 2.67 11.55
N TYR A 226 -4.32 1.92 12.55
CA TYR A 226 -4.96 0.68 13.02
C TYR A 226 -5.74 0.84 14.32
N ARG A 227 -5.28 1.74 15.20
CA ARG A 227 -5.80 1.90 16.58
C ARG A 227 -6.22 3.34 16.88
N GLY A 228 -5.81 4.29 16.05
CA GLY A 228 -6.14 5.71 16.20
C GLY A 228 -7.45 6.08 15.52
N GLU A 229 -7.67 7.39 15.39
CA GLU A 229 -8.89 7.96 14.79
C GLU A 229 -9.10 7.48 13.35
N LEU A 230 -8.03 7.31 12.56
CA LEU A 230 -8.10 6.73 11.22
C LEU A 230 -8.63 5.28 11.23
N GLY A 231 -8.35 4.53 12.29
CA GLY A 231 -8.86 3.17 12.48
C GLY A 231 -10.30 3.13 12.99
N GLN A 232 -10.75 4.20 13.65
CA GLN A 232 -12.11 4.33 14.20
C GLN A 232 -13.12 4.87 13.18
N ASP A 233 -12.66 5.68 12.21
CA ASP A 233 -13.47 6.13 11.06
C ASP A 233 -13.64 5.04 9.98
N GLY A 234 -12.94 3.91 10.11
CA GLY A 234 -13.12 2.70 9.30
C GLY A 234 -14.28 1.81 9.81
N PRO A 235 -14.67 0.75 9.06
CA PRO A 235 -15.63 -0.22 9.59
C PRO A 235 -15.10 -0.86 10.87
N GLU A 236 -15.97 -1.06 11.88
CA GLU A 236 -15.63 -1.73 13.14
C GLU A 236 -14.85 -3.04 12.86
N GLY A 237 -13.55 -3.07 13.17
CA GLY A 237 -12.73 -4.29 13.02
C GLY A 237 -11.38 -4.17 12.31
N LEU A 238 -10.76 -3.00 12.20
CA LEU A 238 -9.36 -2.86 11.71
C LEU A 238 -8.31 -3.44 12.69
N GLU A 239 -8.71 -3.97 13.85
CA GLU A 239 -7.86 -4.74 14.74
C GLU A 239 -7.46 -6.10 14.12
N GLY A 240 -6.22 -6.21 13.66
CA GLY A 240 -5.62 -7.51 13.33
C GLY A 240 -4.82 -7.58 12.03
N SER A 241 -4.01 -6.57 11.68
CA SER A 241 -3.07 -6.72 10.56
C SER A 241 -2.11 -7.88 10.84
N ALA A 242 -2.02 -8.80 9.88
CA ALA A 242 -1.14 -9.96 9.94
C ALA A 242 0.05 -9.73 9.02
N VAL A 243 1.04 -8.95 9.48
CA VAL A 243 2.32 -8.87 8.78
C VAL A 243 3.13 -10.10 9.14
N GLN A 244 3.61 -10.81 8.13
CA GLN A 244 4.43 -12.00 8.27
C GLN A 244 5.79 -11.76 7.64
N GLU A 245 6.84 -12.11 8.37
CA GLU A 245 8.21 -12.06 7.88
C GLU A 245 8.71 -13.48 7.65
N GLY A 246 9.21 -13.75 6.45
CA GLY A 246 9.77 -15.03 6.07
C GLY A 246 11.17 -14.91 5.49
N GLN A 247 11.96 -15.97 5.65
CA GLN A 247 13.32 -16.05 5.12
C GLN A 247 13.41 -17.21 4.13
N ALA A 248 14.09 -16.97 3.01
CA ALA A 248 14.40 -18.04 2.07
C ALA A 248 15.71 -18.72 2.47
N HIS A 249 15.68 -20.04 2.63
CA HIS A 249 16.88 -20.86 2.82
C HIS A 249 17.29 -21.50 1.48
N PRO A 250 18.59 -21.55 1.14
CA PRO A 250 19.04 -22.04 -0.17
C PRO A 250 18.70 -23.51 -0.47
N GLU A 251 18.27 -24.29 0.52
CA GLU A 251 17.84 -25.69 0.36
C GLU A 251 16.40 -25.98 0.85
N GLU A 252 15.62 -24.97 1.27
CA GLU A 252 14.23 -25.14 1.72
C GLU A 252 13.31 -23.99 1.25
N ASN A 253 12.04 -24.30 0.99
CA ASN A 253 10.99 -23.33 0.63
C ASN A 253 10.92 -22.15 1.63
N LEU A 254 10.39 -20.99 1.21
CA LEU A 254 10.18 -19.83 2.10
C LEU A 254 9.46 -20.26 3.40
N VAL A 255 10.09 -19.99 4.55
CA VAL A 255 9.50 -20.23 5.87
C VAL A 255 9.10 -18.89 6.47
N PHE A 256 7.79 -18.67 6.62
CA PHE A 256 7.25 -17.51 7.32
C PHE A 256 7.22 -17.75 8.84
N SER A 257 7.72 -16.79 9.61
CA SER A 257 7.58 -16.79 11.06
C SER A 257 6.14 -16.46 11.48
N LYS A 258 5.66 -17.03 12.60
CA LYS A 258 4.31 -16.78 13.13
C LYS A 258 4.08 -15.27 13.33
N ASN A 259 2.90 -14.78 12.92
CA ASN A 259 2.39 -13.40 13.08
C ASN A 259 3.13 -12.59 14.16
N GLN A 260 4.00 -11.67 13.74
CA GLN A 260 4.54 -10.69 14.67
C GLN A 260 3.51 -9.59 14.84
N ARG A 261 2.81 -9.63 15.98
CA ARG A 261 1.93 -8.53 16.39
C ARG A 261 2.81 -7.35 16.76
N LEU A 262 2.62 -6.21 16.12
CA LEU A 262 3.16 -4.94 16.60
C LEU A 262 2.57 -4.67 18.00
N GLY A 263 3.43 -4.73 19.03
CA GLY A 263 3.14 -4.23 20.38
C GLY A 263 2.53 -5.19 21.41
N ALA A 264 2.89 -6.48 21.46
CA ALA A 264 2.66 -7.25 22.69
C ALA A 264 3.76 -6.92 23.72
N PRO A 265 3.46 -6.49 24.96
CA PRO A 265 4.47 -6.45 26.01
C PRO A 265 5.03 -7.86 26.20
N SER A 266 6.35 -7.98 26.26
CA SER A 266 7.04 -9.22 26.61
C SER A 266 6.61 -9.65 28.02
N GLN A 267 5.62 -10.53 28.08
CA GLN A 267 5.30 -11.28 29.29
C GLN A 267 6.32 -12.42 29.42
N GLU A 268 7.57 -12.07 29.67
CA GLU A 268 8.49 -12.97 30.38
C GLU A 268 8.12 -12.90 31.86
N GLY A 269 7.21 -13.78 32.27
CA GLY A 269 6.98 -14.05 33.69
C GLY A 269 8.25 -14.68 34.30
N PRO A 270 8.60 -14.37 35.56
CA PRO A 270 9.83 -14.83 36.15
C PRO A 270 9.86 -16.36 36.27
N ASP A 271 11.01 -16.91 35.88
CA ASP A 271 11.45 -18.28 36.08
C ASP A 271 11.27 -18.72 37.54
N ASN A 272 10.16 -19.43 37.82
CA ASN A 272 9.96 -20.08 39.10
C ASN A 272 10.76 -21.37 39.12
N GLY A 273 12.02 -21.23 39.51
CA GLY A 273 12.95 -22.31 39.78
C GLY A 273 12.38 -23.28 40.82
N ASN A 274 11.82 -24.40 40.36
CA ASN A 274 11.47 -25.51 41.22
C ASN A 274 12.68 -26.45 41.37
N ARG A 275 13.62 -26.06 42.23
CA ARG A 275 14.65 -26.98 42.73
C ARG A 275 14.02 -27.92 43.76
N ARG A 276 13.97 -29.19 43.37
CA ARG A 276 13.87 -30.36 44.24
C ARG A 276 14.68 -30.19 45.53
N ARG A 277 14.02 -30.39 46.68
CA ARG A 277 14.61 -31.04 47.86
C ARG A 277 13.57 -32.01 48.41
N GLY A 278 13.85 -33.30 48.31
CA GLY A 278 13.18 -34.31 49.14
C GLY A 278 13.84 -34.36 50.51
N VAL A 279 13.09 -34.80 51.53
CA VAL A 279 13.51 -35.69 52.63
C VAL A 279 12.23 -36.26 53.28
N ALA A 280 12.29 -37.56 53.59
CA ALA A 280 11.39 -38.41 54.37
C ALA A 280 10.11 -38.92 53.69
#